data_AF-A0A6J8AVR5-F1
#
_entry.id   AF-A0A6J8AVR5-F1
#
_cell.length_a   1.000
_cell.length_b   1.000
_cell.length_c   1.000
_cell.angle_alpha   90.00
_cell.angle_beta   90.00
_cell.angle_gamma   90.00
#
_symmetry.space_group_name_H-M   'P 1'
#
loop_
_entity.id
_entity.type
_entity.pdbx_description
1 polymer ?
#
loop_
_entity_poly.entity_id
_entity_poly.type
_entity_poly.pdbx_seq_one_letter_code
_entity_poly.pdbx_strand_id
1 'polypeptide(L)'
;MMTDAAILASSTSCILPARISDQFRHRNRFIVAHPTNPLYYVPLVELLPSPWADDDVLTKTKDLMNEIGQTPITIKKQKNGLVMNRLQNAIFKECFDLFRKGVMTATDIDLVMTEGLGRRYAFLGVLETAYLNADDSPGSRNVYKAYLIELNSL
;
A
#
# COMPACT_ATOMS: atom_id res chain seq x y z
N MET A 1 25.15 19.97 8.32
CA MET A 1 24.11 19.83 9.38
C MET A 1 22.75 19.81 8.69
N MET A 2 21.82 18.97 9.15
CA MET A 2 20.43 18.98 8.69
C MET A 2 19.74 20.21 9.27
N THR A 3 18.87 20.88 8.50
CA THR A 3 18.08 21.99 9.02
C THR A 3 16.90 21.45 9.83
N ASP A 4 16.41 22.23 10.80
CA ASP A 4 15.27 21.84 11.64
C ASP A 4 13.97 21.64 10.83
N ALA A 5 13.90 22.22 9.62
CA ALA A 5 12.76 22.10 8.72
C ALA A 5 12.79 20.85 7.83
N ALA A 6 13.94 20.20 7.66
CA ALA A 6 14.11 19.09 6.73
C ALA A 6 13.31 17.85 7.20
N ILE A 7 12.60 17.22 6.26
CA ILE A 7 11.89 15.96 6.49
C ILE A 7 12.87 14.80 6.28
N LEU A 8 12.95 13.90 7.26
CA LEU A 8 13.72 12.68 7.16
C LEU A 8 12.80 11.52 6.79
N ALA A 9 12.98 10.98 5.58
CA ALA A 9 12.21 9.86 5.08
C ALA A 9 13.03 8.57 5.07
N SER A 10 12.44 7.45 5.51
CA SER A 10 13.03 6.11 5.35
C SER A 10 12.29 5.31 4.29
N SER A 11 13.04 4.61 3.43
CA SER A 11 12.51 3.69 2.42
C SER A 11 12.36 2.24 2.91
N THR A 12 12.31 2.02 4.22
CA THR A 12 12.12 0.66 4.79
C THR A 12 10.81 0.02 4.31
N SER A 13 10.85 -1.28 4.04
CA SER A 13 9.68 -2.05 3.61
C SER A 13 8.90 -2.72 4.76
N CYS A 14 9.43 -2.66 6.00
CA CYS A 14 8.86 -3.46 7.10
C CYS A 14 8.97 -2.84 8.50
N ILE A 15 9.91 -1.92 8.74
CA ILE A 15 10.17 -1.37 10.07
C ILE A 15 9.22 -0.19 10.32
N LEU A 16 8.55 -0.19 11.48
CA LEU A 16 7.67 0.90 11.87
C LEU A 16 8.46 2.20 12.08
N PRO A 17 7.91 3.38 11.69
CA PRO A 17 8.60 4.64 11.82
C PRO A 17 8.98 4.97 13.27
N ALA A 18 8.12 4.59 14.22
CA ALA A 18 8.37 4.77 15.65
C ALA A 18 9.63 4.03 16.12
N ARG A 19 9.89 2.82 15.60
CA ARG A 19 11.07 2.03 15.99
C ARG A 19 12.37 2.62 15.46
N ILE A 20 12.32 3.35 14.33
CA ILE A 20 13.49 3.98 13.72
C ILE A 20 13.79 5.31 14.42
N SER A 21 12.76 6.12 14.66
CA SER A 21 12.92 7.53 15.01
C SER A 21 12.82 7.86 16.49
N ASP A 22 12.61 6.88 17.38
CA ASP A 22 12.38 7.10 18.82
C ASP A 22 13.47 7.98 19.48
N GLN A 23 14.73 7.76 19.10
CA GLN A 23 15.90 8.45 19.65
C GLN A 23 16.38 9.63 18.79
N PHE A 24 15.66 10.00 17.73
CA PHE A 24 16.07 11.11 16.87
C PHE A 24 15.78 12.46 17.52
N ARG A 25 16.73 13.40 17.42
CA ARG A 25 16.54 14.78 17.90
C ARG A 25 15.36 15.49 17.24
N HIS A 26 15.19 15.30 15.92
CA HIS A 26 14.09 15.88 15.12
C HIS A 26 13.08 14.80 14.72
N ARG A 27 12.70 13.93 15.65
CA ARG A 27 11.80 12.80 15.37
C ARG A 27 10.44 13.24 14.82
N ASN A 28 10.00 14.45 15.16
CA ASN A 28 8.79 15.09 14.62
C ASN A 28 8.85 15.36 13.12
N ARG A 29 10.04 15.34 12.50
CA ARG A 29 10.23 15.48 11.05
C ARG A 29 10.41 14.14 10.34
N PHE A 30 10.14 13.02 11.00
CA PHE A 30 10.39 11.68 10.46
C PHE A 30 9.14 10.99 9.90
N ILE A 31 9.29 10.38 8.72
CA ILE A 31 8.26 9.60 8.01
C ILE A 31 8.86 8.36 7.34
N VAL A 32 8.07 7.30 7.15
CA VAL A 32 8.40 6.25 6.19
C VAL A 32 7.74 6.59 4.86
N ALA A 33 8.53 6.62 3.79
CA ALA A 33 8.09 6.76 2.40
C ALA A 33 8.64 5.55 1.64
N HIS A 34 7.85 4.48 1.61
CA HIS A 34 8.27 3.19 1.05
C HIS A 34 7.91 3.12 -0.44
N PRO A 35 8.90 3.15 -1.35
CA PRO A 35 8.66 3.02 -2.78
C PRO A 35 8.49 1.56 -3.18
N THR A 36 7.85 1.33 -4.33
CA THR A 36 7.74 -0.01 -4.92
C THR A 36 8.80 -0.23 -6.00
N ASN A 37 9.50 -1.36 -5.96
CA ASN A 37 10.49 -1.73 -6.98
C ASN A 37 9.79 -2.33 -8.23
N PRO A 38 10.18 -1.97 -9.47
CA PRO A 38 11.15 -0.93 -9.85
C PRO A 38 10.60 0.50 -9.75
N LEU A 39 11.32 1.36 -9.02
CA LEU A 39 10.88 2.71 -8.61
C LEU A 39 10.43 3.62 -9.75
N TYR A 40 11.04 3.45 -10.93
CA TYR A 40 10.77 4.31 -12.08
C TYR A 40 9.52 3.90 -12.86
N TYR A 41 9.04 2.66 -12.68
CA TYR A 41 7.90 2.12 -13.43
C TYR A 41 6.69 1.81 -12.55
N VAL A 42 6.89 1.62 -11.24
CA VAL A 42 5.81 1.37 -10.29
C VAL A 42 5.68 2.59 -9.38
N PRO A 43 4.68 3.47 -9.61
CA PRO A 43 4.63 4.79 -8.99
C PRO A 43 4.15 4.77 -7.53
N LEU A 44 3.73 3.61 -7.00
CA LEU A 44 3.14 3.55 -5.66
C LEU A 44 4.20 3.83 -4.58
N VAL A 45 3.90 4.81 -3.72
CA VAL A 45 4.68 5.10 -2.51
C VAL A 45 3.78 5.05 -1.27
N GLU A 46 4.12 4.19 -0.32
CA GLU A 46 3.40 4.10 0.95
C GLU A 46 3.96 5.10 1.96
N LEU A 47 3.15 6.10 2.33
CA LEU A 47 3.47 7.09 3.36
C LEU A 47 2.93 6.67 4.71
N LEU A 48 3.82 6.55 5.69
CA LEU A 48 3.49 6.18 7.06
C LEU A 48 4.18 7.14 8.03
N PRO A 49 3.46 8.17 8.54
CA PRO A 49 4.02 9.10 9.52
C PRO A 49 4.33 8.41 10.84
N SER A 50 5.34 8.91 11.54
CA SER A 50 5.60 8.54 12.93
C SER A 50 4.48 9.08 13.84
N PRO A 51 4.25 8.49 15.04
CA PRO A 51 3.19 8.95 15.95
C PRO A 51 3.38 10.38 16.45
N TRP A 52 4.59 10.91 16.34
CA TRP A 52 5.00 12.23 16.79
C TRP A 52 5.33 13.16 15.62
N ALA A 53 5.03 12.76 14.38
CA ALA A 53 5.24 13.60 13.21
C ALA A 53 4.38 14.87 13.31
N ASP A 54 4.95 16.01 12.94
CA ASP A 54 4.15 17.24 12.79
C ASP A 54 3.14 17.07 11.64
N ASP A 55 2.00 17.75 11.73
CA ASP A 55 0.89 17.64 10.78
C ASP A 55 1.32 17.95 9.33
N ASP A 56 2.30 18.83 9.13
CA ASP A 56 2.79 19.23 7.80
C ASP A 56 3.68 18.18 7.13
N VAL A 57 4.25 17.22 7.89
CA VAL A 57 5.20 16.23 7.35
C VAL A 57 4.52 15.34 6.32
N LEU A 58 3.31 14.87 6.61
CA LEU A 58 2.56 14.03 5.69
C LEU A 58 2.21 14.79 4.42
N THR A 59 1.64 15.98 4.56
CA THR A 59 1.20 16.81 3.43
C THR A 59 2.36 17.17 2.52
N LYS A 60 3.46 17.70 3.07
CA LYS A 60 4.66 18.06 2.28
C LYS A 60 5.28 16.86 1.57
N THR A 61 5.33 15.71 2.23
CA THR A 61 5.86 14.48 1.62
C THR A 61 4.94 14.01 0.50
N LYS A 62 3.62 14.07 0.70
CA LYS A 62 2.63 13.72 -0.32
C LYS A 62 2.74 14.65 -1.55
N ASP A 63 2.85 15.95 -1.32
CA ASP A 63 2.99 16.95 -2.38
C ASP A 63 4.27 16.70 -3.19
N LEU A 64 5.41 16.47 -2.51
CA LEU A 64 6.66 16.13 -3.17
C LEU A 64 6.54 14.85 -4.02
N MET A 65 5.92 13.79 -3.49
CA MET A 65 5.73 12.55 -4.25
C MET A 65 4.87 12.77 -5.50
N ASN A 66 3.79 13.55 -5.39
CA ASN A 66 2.97 13.92 -6.56
C ASN A 66 3.76 14.74 -7.58
N GLU A 67 4.56 15.72 -7.14
CA GLU A 67 5.39 16.57 -7.99
C GLU A 67 6.36 15.75 -8.86
N ILE A 68 6.94 14.69 -8.29
CA ILE A 68 7.89 13.81 -9.01
C ILE A 68 7.20 12.67 -9.78
N GLY A 69 5.88 12.72 -9.96
CA GLY A 69 5.10 11.75 -10.74
C GLY A 69 4.84 10.41 -10.05
N GLN A 70 5.04 10.33 -8.73
CA GLN A 70 4.68 9.16 -7.93
C GLN A 70 3.20 9.25 -7.49
N THR A 71 2.67 8.13 -7.02
CA THR A 71 1.31 7.97 -6.49
C THR A 71 1.39 7.66 -4.99
N PRO A 72 1.42 8.68 -4.12
CA PRO A 72 1.51 8.48 -2.68
C PRO A 72 0.16 8.04 -2.08
N ILE A 73 0.18 7.00 -1.25
CA ILE A 73 -0.94 6.61 -0.38
C ILE A 73 -0.60 6.84 1.09
N THR A 74 -1.62 7.07 1.92
CA THR A 74 -1.43 7.29 3.36
C THR A 74 -1.91 6.09 4.17
N ILE A 75 -1.02 5.52 4.99
CA ILE A 75 -1.37 4.48 5.95
C ILE A 75 -1.82 5.15 7.26
N LYS A 76 -3.14 5.20 7.48
CA LYS A 76 -3.75 5.89 8.65
C LYS A 76 -3.45 5.22 10.00
N LYS A 77 -3.19 3.92 10.02
CA LYS A 77 -2.92 3.16 11.27
C LYS A 77 -1.72 2.24 11.07
N GLN A 78 -0.75 2.35 11.97
CA GLN A 78 0.46 1.53 11.94
C GLN A 78 0.12 0.04 12.03
N LYS A 79 0.59 -0.72 11.04
CA LYS A 79 0.53 -2.18 10.96
C LYS A 79 1.88 -2.67 10.45
N ASN A 80 2.42 -3.71 11.09
CA ASN A 80 3.65 -4.34 10.61
C ASN A 80 3.50 -4.82 9.16
N GLY A 81 4.55 -4.59 8.37
CA GLY A 81 4.65 -5.03 6.98
C GLY A 81 4.09 -4.05 5.93
N LEU A 82 3.68 -2.83 6.31
CA LEU A 82 3.01 -1.89 5.40
C LEU A 82 1.77 -2.54 4.72
N VAL A 83 1.10 -1.92 3.75
CA VAL A 83 -0.13 -2.47 3.17
C VAL A 83 0.18 -3.39 2.01
N MET A 84 1.07 -2.98 1.09
CA MET A 84 1.40 -3.76 -0.10
C MET A 84 1.93 -5.16 0.23
N ASN A 85 2.93 -5.27 1.12
CA ASN A 85 3.47 -6.59 1.45
C ASN A 85 2.47 -7.47 2.21
N ARG A 86 1.49 -6.89 2.91
CA ARG A 86 0.43 -7.69 3.57
C ARG A 86 -0.51 -8.31 2.55
N LEU A 87 -0.88 -7.57 1.51
CA LEU A 87 -1.66 -8.12 0.39
C LEU A 87 -0.87 -9.20 -0.35
N GLN A 88 0.40 -8.94 -0.66
CA GLN A 88 1.28 -9.92 -1.30
C GLN A 88 1.43 -11.20 -0.46
N ASN A 89 1.65 -11.08 0.85
CA ASN A 89 1.77 -12.24 1.73
C ASN A 89 0.47 -13.05 1.85
N ALA A 90 -0.69 -12.41 1.75
CA ALA A 90 -1.97 -13.12 1.73
C ALA A 90 -2.09 -14.01 0.47
N ILE A 91 -1.68 -13.49 -0.69
CA ILE A 91 -1.63 -14.25 -1.94
C ILE A 91 -0.63 -15.39 -1.83
N PHE A 92 0.60 -15.11 -1.40
CA PHE A 92 1.64 -16.14 -1.22
C PHE A 92 1.20 -17.28 -0.31
N LYS A 93 0.52 -16.94 0.80
CA LYS A 93 0.04 -17.94 1.75
C LYS A 93 -0.89 -18.95 1.06
N GLU A 94 -1.81 -18.48 0.21
CA GLU A 94 -2.75 -19.36 -0.49
C GLU A 94 -2.07 -20.15 -1.61
N CYS A 95 -1.25 -19.49 -2.43
CA CYS A 95 -0.48 -20.15 -3.48
C CYS A 95 0.40 -21.29 -2.93
N PHE A 96 1.09 -21.07 -1.80
CA PHE A 96 1.89 -22.11 -1.17
C PHE A 96 1.07 -23.25 -0.57
N ASP A 97 -0.13 -22.96 -0.07
CA ASP A 97 -1.03 -24.00 0.44
C ASP A 97 -1.52 -24.90 -0.70
N LEU A 98 -1.97 -24.32 -1.81
CA LEU A 98 -2.39 -25.03 -3.01
C LEU A 98 -1.27 -25.90 -3.60
N PHE A 99 -0.06 -25.35 -3.69
CA PHE A 99 1.11 -26.07 -4.16
C PHE A 99 1.47 -27.25 -3.24
N ARG A 100 1.53 -27.03 -1.92
CA ARG A 100 1.90 -28.08 -0.94
C ARG A 100 0.88 -29.21 -0.88
N LYS A 101 -0.40 -28.92 -1.10
CA LYS A 101 -1.47 -29.91 -1.14
C LYS A 101 -1.56 -30.65 -2.48
N GLY A 102 -0.73 -30.31 -3.46
CA GLY A 102 -0.75 -30.91 -4.79
C GLY A 102 -1.99 -30.55 -5.60
N VAL A 103 -2.67 -29.45 -5.28
CA VAL A 103 -3.87 -29.00 -6.01
C VAL A 103 -3.49 -28.53 -7.41
N MET A 104 -2.36 -27.85 -7.53
CA MET A 104 -1.83 -27.31 -8.79
C MET A 104 -0.30 -27.31 -8.79
N THR A 105 0.30 -27.33 -9.97
CA THR A 105 1.76 -27.12 -10.13
C THR A 105 2.12 -25.66 -9.88
N ALA A 106 3.38 -25.38 -9.55
CA ALA A 106 3.87 -24.00 -9.40
C ALA A 106 3.66 -23.18 -10.69
N THR A 107 3.91 -23.80 -11.85
CA THR A 107 3.71 -23.18 -13.17
C THR A 107 2.25 -22.79 -13.40
N ASP A 108 1.30 -23.67 -13.10
CA ASP A 108 -0.12 -23.35 -13.29
C ASP A 108 -0.60 -22.28 -12.30
N ILE A 109 -0.07 -22.26 -11.07
CA ILE A 109 -0.35 -21.21 -10.08
C ILE A 109 0.14 -19.84 -10.60
N ASP A 110 1.35 -19.78 -11.15
CA ASP A 110 1.87 -18.55 -11.75
C ASP A 110 0.99 -18.11 -12.94
N LEU A 111 0.53 -19.02 -13.79
CA LEU A 111 -0.39 -18.70 -14.90
C LEU A 111 -1.74 -18.16 -14.41
N VAL A 112 -2.31 -18.69 -13.31
CA VAL A 112 -3.53 -18.13 -12.69
C VAL A 112 -3.33 -16.65 -12.34
N MET A 113 -2.13 -16.28 -11.91
CA MET A 113 -1.79 -14.89 -11.60
C MET A 113 -1.48 -14.08 -12.87
N THR A 114 -0.53 -14.49 -13.70
CA THR A 114 -0.06 -13.67 -14.83
C THR A 114 -1.09 -13.57 -15.96
N GLU A 115 -1.85 -14.64 -16.22
CA GLU A 115 -2.86 -14.68 -17.28
C GLU A 115 -4.29 -14.45 -16.77
N GLY A 116 -4.52 -14.53 -15.46
CA GLY A 116 -5.84 -14.34 -14.84
C GLY A 116 -5.92 -13.10 -13.94
N LEU A 117 -5.70 -13.29 -12.64
CA LEU A 117 -5.94 -12.28 -11.61
C LEU A 117 -5.05 -11.02 -11.74
N GLY A 118 -3.79 -11.20 -12.12
CA GLY A 118 -2.83 -10.11 -12.30
C GLY A 118 -3.23 -9.16 -13.41
N ARG A 119 -3.83 -9.65 -14.51
CA ARG A 119 -4.26 -8.79 -15.63
C ARG A 119 -5.30 -7.76 -15.20
N ARG A 120 -6.30 -8.13 -14.38
CA ARG A 120 -7.28 -7.17 -13.87
C ARG A 120 -6.66 -6.24 -12.83
N TYR A 121 -5.76 -6.73 -11.98
CA TYR A 121 -5.12 -5.91 -10.93
C TYR A 121 -4.05 -4.95 -11.45
N ALA A 122 -3.63 -5.08 -12.70
CA ALA A 122 -2.83 -4.07 -13.38
C ALA A 122 -3.60 -2.77 -13.65
N PHE A 123 -4.93 -2.83 -13.72
CA PHE A 123 -5.78 -1.69 -14.09
C PHE A 123 -6.82 -1.32 -13.04
N LEU A 124 -7.30 -2.29 -12.27
CA LEU A 124 -8.40 -2.12 -11.32
C LEU A 124 -7.96 -2.49 -9.90
N GLY A 125 -8.41 -1.70 -8.93
CA GLY A 125 -8.23 -2.06 -7.52
C GLY A 125 -9.00 -3.33 -7.14
N VAL A 126 -8.64 -3.97 -6.01
CA VAL A 126 -9.37 -5.17 -5.52
C VAL A 126 -10.82 -4.84 -5.19
N LEU A 127 -11.08 -3.69 -4.55
CA LEU A 127 -12.43 -3.24 -4.21
C LEU A 127 -13.23 -2.85 -5.46
N GLU A 128 -12.59 -2.20 -6.43
CA GLU A 128 -13.18 -1.86 -7.71
C GLU A 128 -13.53 -3.10 -8.54
N THR A 129 -12.62 -4.08 -8.58
CA THR A 129 -12.88 -5.39 -9.20
C THR A 129 -14.07 -6.09 -8.54
N ALA A 130 -14.14 -6.07 -7.20
CA ALA A 130 -15.26 -6.66 -6.48
C ALA A 130 -16.59 -5.93 -6.74
N TYR A 131 -16.54 -4.63 -6.97
CA TYR A 131 -17.69 -3.82 -7.37
C TYR A 131 -18.16 -4.18 -8.78
N LEU A 132 -17.25 -4.21 -9.76
CA LEU A 132 -17.58 -4.49 -11.17
C LEU A 132 -17.99 -5.95 -11.44
N ASN A 133 -17.62 -6.89 -10.57
CA ASN A 133 -17.99 -8.30 -10.70
C ASN A 133 -19.37 -8.65 -10.10
N ALA A 134 -19.99 -7.74 -9.36
CA ALA A 134 -21.27 -8.00 -8.71
C ALA A 134 -22.45 -7.45 -9.52
N ASP A 135 -23.57 -8.14 -9.43
CA ASP A 135 -24.86 -7.61 -9.86
C ASP A 135 -25.49 -6.74 -8.74
N ASP A 136 -26.60 -6.08 -9.05
CA ASP A 136 -27.37 -5.25 -8.12
C ASP A 136 -28.06 -6.05 -6.98
N SER A 137 -27.67 -7.30 -6.73
CA SER A 137 -28.29 -8.15 -5.73
C SER A 137 -28.09 -7.62 -4.28
N PRO A 138 -29.06 -7.82 -3.37
CA PRO A 138 -29.01 -7.23 -2.03
C PRO A 138 -27.80 -7.62 -1.17
N GLY A 139 -27.17 -8.77 -1.43
CA GLY A 139 -26.01 -9.27 -0.67
C GLY A 139 -24.71 -8.54 -1.00
N SER A 140 -24.62 -7.94 -2.18
CA SER A 140 -23.41 -7.30 -2.69
C SER A 140 -23.32 -5.82 -2.22
N ARG A 141 -24.47 -5.12 -2.09
CA ARG A 141 -24.60 -3.68 -1.79
C ARG A 141 -23.93 -3.11 -0.52
N ASN A 142 -23.69 -3.92 0.53
CA ASN A 142 -23.31 -3.36 1.85
C ASN A 142 -21.85 -2.92 1.96
N VAL A 143 -20.92 -3.53 1.21
CA VAL A 143 -19.53 -3.06 1.12
C VAL A 143 -19.41 -1.91 0.11
N TYR A 144 -20.27 -1.88 -0.90
CA TYR A 144 -20.20 -0.93 -2.03
C TYR A 144 -20.65 0.48 -1.69
N LYS A 145 -21.64 0.66 -0.80
CA LYS A 145 -22.04 2.01 -0.37
C LYS A 145 -20.89 2.77 0.29
N ALA A 146 -20.08 2.10 1.10
CA ALA A 146 -18.92 2.74 1.75
C ALA A 146 -17.84 3.14 0.72
N TYR A 147 -17.56 2.26 -0.26
CA TYR A 147 -16.61 2.55 -1.35
C TYR A 147 -17.08 3.72 -2.23
N LEU A 148 -18.36 3.74 -2.63
CA LEU A 148 -18.93 4.83 -3.44
C LEU A 148 -19.02 6.16 -2.66
N ILE A 149 -19.31 6.11 -1.36
CA ILE A 149 -19.28 7.32 -0.52
C ILE A 149 -17.84 7.86 -0.43
N GLU A 150 -16.84 7.00 -0.28
CA GLU A 150 -15.44 7.42 -0.21
C GLU A 150 -14.97 8.02 -1.54
N LEU A 151 -15.25 7.38 -2.69
CA LEU A 151 -14.90 7.93 -4.01
C LEU A 151 -15.57 9.27 -4.33
N ASN A 152 -16.84 9.45 -3.96
CA ASN A 152 -17.56 10.72 -4.20
C ASN A 152 -17.18 11.84 -3.22
N SER A 153 -16.33 11.53 -2.23
CA SER A 153 -15.82 12.49 -1.24
C SER A 153 -14.36 12.92 -1.47
N LEU A 154 -13.69 12.30 -2.45
CA LEU A 154 -12.36 12.65 -2.95
C LEU A 154 -12.46 13.71 -4.06
#